data_AF-A0A947VW81-F1
#
_entry.id   AF-A0A947VW81-F1
#
_cell.length_a   1.000
_cell.length_b   1.000
_cell.length_c   1.000
_cell.angle_alpha   90.00
_cell.angle_beta   90.00
_cell.angle_gamma   90.00
#
_symmetry.space_group_name_H-M   'P 1'
#
loop_
_entity.id
_entity.type
_entity.pdbx_description
1 polymer ?
#
loop_
_entity_poly.entity_id
_entity_poly.type
_entity_poly.pdbx_seq_one_letter_code
_entity_poly.pdbx_strand_id
1 'polypeptide(L)'
;MKLETVWKKNKALNLKIFGIYFKYYLAAILCLTVLSLILSFGLGILTSFRVVFGTIYSLFLPGFLLSHVIFREGRIDLLERGVLSFVLSISVVPLLIFYLNLAGLRISSLNTFLTILILCLLSSAIIYLKSKKSKKYSDR
;
A
#
# COMPACT_ATOMS: atom_id res chain seq x y z
N MET A 1 -30.85 -29.16 20.10
CA MET A 1 -29.58 -29.72 20.63
C MET A 1 -28.41 -29.73 19.62
N LYS A 2 -28.62 -29.99 18.32
CA LYS A 2 -27.55 -30.05 17.30
C LYS A 2 -26.98 -28.69 16.82
N LEU A 3 -27.70 -27.59 17.03
CA LEU A 3 -27.31 -26.26 16.57
C LEU A 3 -26.31 -25.56 17.52
N GLU A 4 -26.43 -25.76 18.83
CA GLU A 4 -25.53 -25.16 19.82
C GLU A 4 -24.10 -25.73 19.75
N THR A 5 -23.97 -27.01 19.39
CA THR A 5 -22.66 -27.66 19.21
C THR A 5 -21.94 -27.15 17.96
N VAL A 6 -22.67 -26.86 16.88
CA VAL A 6 -22.13 -26.24 15.65
C VAL A 6 -21.66 -24.82 15.93
N TRP A 7 -22.46 -24.03 16.67
CA TRP A 7 -22.12 -22.64 17.01
C TRP A 7 -20.87 -22.55 17.90
N LYS A 8 -20.77 -23.42 18.91
CA LYS A 8 -19.62 -23.48 19.82
C LYS A 8 -18.34 -23.93 19.12
N LYS A 9 -18.44 -24.91 18.20
CA LYS A 9 -17.31 -25.39 17.38
C LYS A 9 -16.82 -24.32 16.41
N ASN A 10 -17.73 -23.58 15.78
CA ASN A 10 -17.38 -22.51 14.83
C ASN A 10 -16.75 -21.31 15.54
N LYS A 11 -17.26 -20.93 16.73
CA LYS A 11 -16.67 -19.87 17.56
C LYS A 11 -15.26 -20.23 18.05
N ALA A 12 -15.03 -21.49 18.44
CA ALA A 12 -13.70 -21.97 18.84
C ALA A 12 -12.72 -22.03 17.66
N LEU A 13 -13.19 -22.38 16.45
CA LEU A 13 -12.39 -22.32 15.23
C LEU A 13 -12.01 -20.88 14.89
N ASN A 14 -12.96 -19.95 14.91
CA ASN A 14 -12.69 -18.53 14.65
C ASN A 14 -11.69 -17.94 15.65
N LEU A 15 -11.76 -18.34 16.93
CA LEU A 15 -10.82 -17.91 17.97
C LEU A 15 -9.40 -18.47 17.75
N LYS A 16 -9.26 -19.73 17.33
CA LYS A 16 -7.95 -20.32 16.98
C LYS A 16 -7.35 -19.64 15.73
N ILE A 17 -8.19 -19.39 14.74
CA ILE A 17 -7.80 -18.73 13.48
C ILE A 17 -7.37 -17.28 13.76
N PHE A 18 -8.12 -16.55 14.60
CA PHE A 18 -7.74 -15.22 15.06
C PHE A 18 -6.39 -15.23 15.79
N GLY A 19 -6.16 -16.19 16.69
CA GLY A 19 -4.88 -16.35 17.37
C GLY A 19 -3.70 -16.65 16.43
N ILE A 20 -3.94 -17.36 15.32
CA ILE A 20 -2.95 -17.63 14.27
C ILE A 20 -2.60 -16.33 13.52
N TYR A 21 -3.61 -15.59 13.05
CA TYR A 21 -3.37 -14.31 12.38
C TYR A 21 -2.71 -13.29 13.30
N PHE A 22 -3.10 -13.26 14.57
CA PHE A 22 -2.50 -12.38 15.57
C PHE A 22 -1.01 -12.69 15.76
N LYS A 23 -0.62 -13.97 15.79
CA LYS A 23 0.80 -14.37 15.85
C LYS A 23 1.59 -13.94 14.63
N TYR A 24 1.04 -14.09 13.43
CA TYR A 24 1.72 -13.61 12.20
C TYR A 24 1.86 -12.09 12.19
N TYR A 25 0.85 -11.36 12.64
CA TYR A 25 0.91 -9.90 12.74
C TYR A 25 1.97 -9.45 13.74
N LEU A 26 2.04 -10.11 14.90
CA LEU A 26 3.06 -9.86 15.92
C LEU A 26 4.47 -10.19 15.41
N ALA A 27 4.63 -11.33 14.72
CA ALA A 27 5.89 -11.73 14.11
C ALA A 27 6.33 -10.76 13.00
N ALA A 28 5.40 -10.26 12.18
CA ALA A 28 5.68 -9.27 11.15
C ALA A 28 6.17 -7.94 11.75
N ILE A 29 5.51 -7.46 12.81
CA ILE A 29 5.94 -6.26 13.54
C ILE A 29 7.34 -6.46 14.14
N LEU A 30 7.58 -7.61 14.78
CA LEU A 30 8.85 -7.92 15.42
C LEU A 30 9.97 -8.07 14.37
N CYS A 31 9.66 -8.63 13.20
CA CYS A 31 10.58 -8.69 12.06
C CYS A 31 10.91 -7.29 11.55
N LEU A 32 9.91 -6.40 11.40
CA LEU A 32 10.09 -5.01 10.99
C LEU A 32 10.94 -4.21 11.98
N THR A 33 10.75 -4.40 13.28
CA THR A 33 11.54 -3.70 14.31
C THR A 33 12.98 -4.20 14.36
N VAL A 34 13.19 -5.52 14.24
CA VAL A 34 14.54 -6.12 14.16
C VAL A 34 15.26 -5.66 12.90
N LEU A 35 14.57 -5.60 11.76
CA LEU A 35 15.13 -5.08 10.52
C LEU A 35 15.55 -3.61 10.65
N SER A 36 14.73 -2.78 11.29
CA SER A 36 15.06 -1.38 11.58
C SER A 36 16.29 -1.25 12.50
N LEU A 37 16.40 -2.13 13.49
CA LEU A 37 17.52 -2.18 14.43
C LEU A 37 18.84 -2.59 13.76
N ILE A 38 18.78 -3.58 12.86
CA ILE A 38 19.93 -4.03 12.05
C ILE A 38 20.41 -2.90 11.13
N LEU A 39 19.49 -2.20 10.45
CA LEU A 39 19.85 -1.04 9.62
C LEU A 39 20.43 0.12 10.46
N SER A 40 20.03 0.25 11.73
CA SER A 40 20.47 1.33 12.62
C SER A 40 21.95 1.26 12.97
N PHE A 41 22.59 0.09 12.83
CA PHE A 41 24.00 -0.09 13.16
C PHE A 41 24.94 0.67 12.21
N GLY A 42 24.50 0.97 10.98
CA GLY A 42 25.32 1.67 9.97
C GLY A 42 24.90 3.11 9.65
N LEU A 43 23.61 3.45 9.79
CA LEU A 43 23.03 4.69 9.22
C LEU A 43 22.45 5.66 10.25
N GLY A 44 22.35 5.25 11.53
CA GLY A 44 21.67 6.00 12.59
C GLY A 44 20.14 5.78 12.62
N ILE A 45 19.55 5.91 13.83
CA ILE A 45 18.17 5.51 14.11
C ILE A 45 17.12 6.23 13.27
N LEU A 46 17.32 7.54 13.01
CA LEU A 46 16.42 8.36 12.21
C LEU A 46 16.38 7.93 10.75
N THR A 47 17.53 7.48 10.23
CA THR A 47 17.68 7.04 8.84
C THR A 47 16.99 5.69 8.64
N SER A 48 17.14 4.75 9.58
CA SER A 48 16.44 3.46 9.54
C SER A 48 14.94 3.62 9.53
N PHE A 49 14.41 4.49 10.41
CA PHE A 49 12.98 4.79 10.44
C PHE A 49 12.51 5.37 9.11
N ARG A 50 13.26 6.33 8.55
CA ARG A 50 12.96 6.92 7.23
C ARG A 50 12.97 5.89 6.11
N VAL A 51 13.89 4.93 6.11
CA VAL A 51 13.98 3.89 5.07
C VAL A 51 12.80 2.93 5.17
N VAL A 52 12.47 2.45 6.37
CA VAL A 52 11.36 1.49 6.57
C VAL A 52 10.03 2.13 6.19
N PHE A 53 9.71 3.29 6.75
CA PHE A 53 8.45 3.98 6.45
C PHE A 53 8.42 4.55 5.03
N GLY A 54 9.56 5.05 4.53
CA GLY A 54 9.68 5.54 3.17
C GLY A 54 9.49 4.44 2.13
N THR A 55 9.94 3.22 2.40
CA THR A 55 9.73 2.08 1.50
C THR A 55 8.26 1.69 1.48
N ILE A 56 7.61 1.57 2.63
CA ILE A 56 6.17 1.26 2.71
C ILE A 56 5.34 2.33 2.00
N TYR A 57 5.66 3.61 2.24
CA TYR A 57 5.03 4.75 1.57
C TYR A 57 5.21 4.68 0.05
N SER A 58 6.44 4.46 -0.41
CA SER A 58 6.80 4.43 -1.82
C SER A 58 6.19 3.23 -2.56
N LEU A 59 6.10 2.06 -1.92
CA LEU A 59 5.60 0.84 -2.55
C LEU A 59 4.08 0.67 -2.50
N PHE A 60 3.40 1.26 -1.53
CA PHE A 60 1.99 0.97 -1.31
C PHE A 60 1.08 2.10 -1.75
N LEU A 61 1.45 3.35 -1.41
CA LEU A 61 0.58 4.51 -1.60
C LEU A 61 0.31 4.85 -3.09
N PRO A 62 1.33 5.01 -3.95
CA PRO A 62 1.08 5.37 -5.35
C PRO A 62 0.39 4.24 -6.11
N GLY A 63 0.76 2.99 -5.85
CA GLY A 63 0.13 1.83 -6.47
C GLY A 63 -1.35 1.67 -6.11
N PHE A 64 -1.72 1.92 -4.86
CA PHE A 64 -3.11 1.85 -4.40
C PHE A 64 -4.00 2.97 -4.98
N LEU A 65 -3.45 4.17 -5.14
CA LEU A 65 -4.19 5.28 -5.77
C LEU A 65 -4.37 5.03 -7.28
N LEU A 66 -3.31 4.58 -7.96
CA LEU A 66 -3.38 4.28 -9.39
C LEU A 66 -4.31 3.09 -9.69
N SER A 67 -4.39 2.09 -8.80
CA SER A 67 -5.32 0.97 -8.99
C SER A 67 -6.79 1.44 -9.01
N HIS A 68 -7.16 2.47 -8.25
CA HIS A 68 -8.49 3.11 -8.34
C HIS A 68 -8.69 4.00 -9.57
N VAL A 69 -7.61 4.63 -10.05
CA VAL A 69 -7.68 5.48 -11.25
C VAL A 69 -7.98 4.59 -12.46
N ILE A 70 -7.18 3.54 -12.64
CA ILE A 70 -7.22 2.65 -13.81
C ILE A 70 -8.43 1.73 -13.75
N PHE A 71 -8.74 1.16 -12.58
CA PHE A 71 -9.80 0.17 -12.44
C PHE A 71 -10.99 0.71 -11.64
N ARG A 72 -12.20 0.49 -12.16
CA ARG A 72 -13.46 0.89 -11.50
C ARG A 72 -13.84 -0.09 -10.40
N GLU A 73 -14.42 0.44 -9.32
CA GLU A 73 -14.99 -0.34 -8.22
C GLU A 73 -16.09 -1.29 -8.73
N GLY A 74 -16.07 -2.55 -8.26
CA GLY A 74 -17.07 -3.57 -8.60
C GLY A 74 -16.70 -4.56 -9.70
N ARG A 75 -15.51 -4.44 -10.31
CA ARG A 75 -15.01 -5.39 -11.34
C ARG A 75 -13.86 -6.28 -10.85
N ILE A 76 -13.36 -6.04 -9.64
CA ILE A 76 -12.09 -6.60 -9.13
C ILE A 76 -12.28 -6.96 -7.66
N ASP A 77 -11.84 -8.15 -7.27
CA ASP A 77 -11.89 -8.60 -5.89
C ASP A 77 -10.86 -7.84 -5.01
N LEU A 78 -11.09 -7.83 -3.70
CA LEU A 78 -10.19 -7.17 -2.74
C LEU A 78 -8.75 -7.70 -2.82
N LEU A 79 -8.59 -9.01 -3.07
CA LEU A 79 -7.29 -9.66 -3.18
C LEU A 79 -6.55 -9.24 -4.46
N GLU A 80 -7.25 -9.24 -5.59
CA GLU A 80 -6.72 -8.77 -6.87
C GLU A 80 -6.31 -7.30 -6.78
N ARG A 81 -7.13 -6.46 -6.14
CA ARG A 81 -6.82 -5.03 -5.95
C ARG A 81 -5.58 -4.81 -5.07
N GLY A 82 -5.38 -5.67 -4.07
CA GLY A 82 -4.15 -5.70 -3.27
C GLY A 82 -2.92 -6.02 -4.12
N VAL A 83 -2.96 -7.12 -4.87
CA VAL A 83 -1.85 -7.55 -5.75
C VAL A 83 -1.56 -6.49 -6.81
N LEU A 84 -2.59 -5.94 -7.45
CA LEU A 84 -2.45 -4.89 -8.46
C LEU A 84 -1.71 -3.68 -7.89
N SER A 85 -2.05 -3.25 -6.69
CA SER A 85 -1.42 -2.08 -6.07
C SER A 85 0.09 -2.28 -5.89
N PHE A 86 0.54 -3.48 -5.51
CA PHE A 86 1.96 -3.81 -5.44
C PHE A 86 2.63 -3.81 -6.83
N VAL A 87 2.04 -4.51 -7.79
CA VAL A 87 2.59 -4.60 -9.16
C VAL A 87 2.70 -3.22 -9.81
N LEU A 88 1.67 -2.40 -9.64
CA LEU A 88 1.60 -1.06 -10.21
C LEU A 88 2.66 -0.14 -9.57
N SER A 89 2.89 -0.26 -8.27
CA SER A 89 3.93 0.55 -7.62
C SER A 89 5.34 0.13 -8.04
N ILE A 90 5.61 -1.19 -8.09
CA ILE A 90 6.91 -1.73 -8.52
C ILE A 90 7.19 -1.37 -9.98
N SER A 91 6.15 -1.23 -10.80
CA SER A 91 6.32 -0.83 -12.21
C SER A 91 6.47 0.68 -12.34
N VAL A 92 5.54 1.46 -11.76
CA VAL A 92 5.44 2.90 -12.02
C VAL A 92 6.53 3.68 -11.30
N VAL A 93 6.86 3.35 -10.04
CA VAL A 93 7.81 4.17 -9.25
C VAL A 93 9.22 4.13 -9.85
N PRO A 94 9.84 2.96 -10.11
CA PRO A 94 11.17 2.90 -10.73
C PRO A 94 11.18 3.49 -12.13
N LEU A 95 10.14 3.21 -12.94
CA LEU A 95 10.04 3.72 -14.30
C LEU A 95 9.95 5.24 -14.32
N LEU A 96 9.16 5.83 -13.42
CA LEU A 96 9.02 7.28 -13.30
C LEU A 96 10.33 7.93 -12.86
N ILE A 97 11.00 7.38 -11.85
CA ILE A 97 12.30 7.88 -11.38
C ILE A 97 13.34 7.79 -12.50
N PHE A 98 13.36 6.68 -13.24
CA PHE A 98 14.25 6.48 -14.38
C PHE A 98 14.02 7.53 -15.46
N TYR A 99 12.77 7.74 -15.88
CA TYR A 99 12.45 8.78 -16.88
C TYR A 99 12.79 10.19 -16.40
N LEU A 100 12.52 10.52 -15.13
CA LEU A 100 12.92 11.80 -14.56
C LEU A 100 14.45 11.96 -14.53
N ASN A 101 15.17 10.88 -14.28
CA ASN A 101 16.62 10.90 -14.33
C ASN A 101 17.14 11.15 -15.74
N LEU A 102 16.53 10.53 -16.76
CA LEU A 102 16.83 10.82 -18.17
C LEU A 102 16.50 12.26 -18.55
N ALA A 103 15.46 12.86 -17.96
CA ALA A 103 15.10 14.27 -18.17
C ALA A 103 16.08 15.27 -17.50
N GLY A 104 17.15 14.79 -16.84
CA GLY A 104 18.18 15.61 -16.22
C GLY A 104 18.00 15.85 -14.72
N LEU A 105 17.00 15.25 -14.07
CA LEU A 105 16.87 15.33 -12.61
C LEU A 105 17.83 14.36 -11.93
N ARG A 106 18.61 14.87 -10.96
CA ARG A 106 19.45 14.01 -10.14
C ARG A 106 18.59 13.15 -9.21
N ILE A 107 18.90 11.86 -9.14
CA ILE A 107 18.29 10.93 -8.18
C ILE A 107 18.87 11.24 -6.80
N SER A 108 18.15 12.08 -6.06
CA SER A 108 18.38 12.39 -4.66
C SER A 108 17.21 11.90 -3.83
N SER A 109 17.44 11.59 -2.55
CA SER A 109 16.37 11.18 -1.61
C SER A 109 15.22 12.18 -1.55
N LEU A 110 15.51 13.49 -1.66
CA LEU A 110 14.49 14.54 -1.73
C LEU A 110 13.69 14.50 -3.04
N ASN A 111 14.37 14.40 -4.18
CA ASN A 111 13.73 14.39 -5.50
C ASN A 111 12.83 13.16 -5.66
N THR A 112 13.29 11.98 -5.23
CA THR A 112 12.48 10.76 -5.24
C THR A 112 11.23 10.92 -4.39
N PHE A 113 11.37 11.47 -3.18
CA PHE A 113 10.23 11.71 -2.30
C PHE A 113 9.21 12.69 -2.92
N LEU A 114 9.68 13.81 -3.48
CA LEU A 114 8.82 14.77 -4.19
C LEU A 114 8.13 14.14 -5.39
N THR A 115 8.83 13.31 -6.16
CA THR A 115 8.30 12.64 -7.35
C THR A 115 7.13 11.72 -6.98
N ILE A 116 7.31 10.90 -5.93
CA ILE A 116 6.26 10.00 -5.43
C ILE A 116 5.07 10.81 -4.89
N LEU A 117 5.34 11.90 -4.19
CA LEU A 117 4.31 12.78 -3.65
C LEU A 117 3.47 13.43 -4.76
N ILE A 118 4.12 13.91 -5.84
CA ILE A 118 3.44 14.46 -7.01
C ILE A 118 2.60 13.37 -7.71
N LEU A 119 3.13 12.16 -7.85
CA LEU A 119 2.40 11.02 -8.43
C LEU A 119 1.12 10.69 -7.64
N CYS A 120 1.21 10.69 -6.30
CA CYS A 120 0.06 10.51 -5.41
C CYS A 120 -0.97 11.64 -5.56
N LEU A 121 -0.53 12.90 -5.59
CA LEU A 121 -1.41 14.06 -5.79
C LEU A 121 -2.14 14.01 -7.14
N LEU A 122 -1.41 13.69 -8.22
CA LEU A 122 -2.00 13.53 -9.55
C LEU A 122 -3.07 12.44 -9.57
N SER A 123 -2.76 11.28 -8.99
CA SER A 123 -3.70 10.16 -8.92
C SER A 123 -4.96 10.51 -8.13
N SER A 124 -4.80 11.17 -6.97
CA SER A 124 -5.91 11.66 -6.16
C SER A 124 -6.77 12.71 -6.88
N ALA A 125 -6.13 13.67 -7.57
CA ALA A 125 -6.83 14.69 -8.35
C ALA A 125 -7.68 14.07 -9.47
N ILE A 126 -7.16 13.05 -10.16
CA ILE A 126 -7.91 12.33 -11.21
C ILE A 126 -9.15 11.64 -10.61
N ILE A 127 -9.00 10.97 -9.46
CA ILE A 127 -10.14 10.33 -8.76
C ILE A 127 -11.20 11.37 -8.39
N TYR A 128 -10.79 12.52 -7.84
CA TYR A 128 -11.70 13.60 -7.48
C TYR A 128 -12.48 14.15 -8.69
N LEU A 129 -11.79 14.39 -9.81
CA LEU A 129 -12.43 14.85 -11.05
C LEU A 129 -13.40 13.81 -11.63
N LYS A 130 -13.05 12.52 -11.56
CA LYS A 130 -13.91 11.41 -12.01
C LYS A 130 -15.18 11.30 -11.16
N SER A 131 -15.06 11.46 -9.84
CA SER A 131 -16.19 11.49 -8.91
C SER A 131 -17.15 12.64 -9.22
N LYS A 132 -16.62 13.84 -9.51
CA LYS A 132 -17.43 15.01 -9.88
C LYS A 132 -18.18 14.82 -11.22
N LYS A 133 -17.57 14.14 -12.21
CA LYS A 133 -18.22 13.82 -13.49
C LYS A 133 -19.35 12.80 -13.34
N SER A 134 -19.22 11.82 -12.44
CA SER A 134 -20.24 10.79 -12.23
C SER A 134 -21.54 11.35 -11.63
N LYS A 135 -21.45 12.38 -10.80
CA LYS A 135 -22.64 13.06 -10.24
C LYS A 135 -23.46 13.81 -11.28
N LYS A 136 -22.83 14.28 -12.37
CA LYS A 136 -23.48 15.11 -13.40
C LYS A 136 -24.36 14.34 -14.40
N TYR A 137 -24.33 13.00 -14.36
CA TYR A 137 -25.11 12.12 -15.25
C TYR A 137 -26.27 11.40 -14.55
N SER A 138 -26.42 11.55 -13.23
CA SER A 138 -27.57 11.00 -12.48
C SER A 138 -28.71 12.01 -12.29
N ASP A 139 -28.57 13.22 -12.85
CA ASP A 139 -29.53 14.34 -12.79
C ASP A 139 -30.05 14.75 -14.21
N ARG A 140 -29.93 13.87 -15.21
CA ARG A 140 -30.56 14.05 -16.53
C ARG A 140 -31.45 12.87 -16.88
#